data_AF-A0A450S2V2-F1
#
_entry.id   AF-A0A450S2V2-F1
#
_cell.length_a   1.000
_cell.length_b   1.000
_cell.length_c   1.000
_cell.angle_alpha   90.00
_cell.angle_beta   90.00
_cell.angle_gamma   90.00
#
_symmetry.space_group_name_H-M   'P 1'
#
loop_
_entity.id
_entity.type
_entity.pdbx_description
1 polymer ?
#
loop_
_entity_poly.entity_id
_entity_poly.type
_entity_poly.pdbx_seq_one_letter_code
_entity_poly.pdbx_strand_id
1 'polypeptide(L)'
;MMKENLHPELLSQLEAIISLPLMDVHRRVVRLPNQLTEGALEMLVEALRDNPQRLEHEDPDSMHNLIMHAAKIQRSDIEEQLLGIFIDACPGNVDLQADLLQFYYGKRWNPAGCERQWQILNDDAIVDPAERRKYWRYWVFGALYHARVKNDIAEAQKLMMEGLEAVPGRHKNDILRSFEDVFIDHAGGSFLNHDTVLDELRKGIKAGWSEGYTLALKLATLLQQRAFASGDTKNEENTKRLREALEWLSVAESIFTNNPNHPITEIYRARINILVGLEDYRAAIDYIDAFYNHNPEVAQGDPSLKAQLILACRRAGEADLWKKIMGESPEEENILRQVEEEQDHDLSE
;
A
#
# COMPACT_ATOMS: atom_id res chain seq x y z
N MET A 1 -21.54 17.51 9.64
CA MET A 1 -22.99 17.85 9.79
C MET A 1 -23.83 16.56 9.81
N MET A 2 -23.36 15.55 10.55
CA MET A 2 -24.02 14.25 10.72
C MET A 2 -24.76 14.14 12.07
N LYS A 3 -24.25 14.84 13.09
CA LYS A 3 -24.74 14.85 14.49
C LYS A 3 -26.23 15.19 14.62
N GLU A 4 -26.73 16.08 13.77
CA GLU A 4 -28.14 16.54 13.78
C GLU A 4 -29.13 15.47 13.28
N ASN A 5 -28.64 14.43 12.60
CA ASN A 5 -29.46 13.37 12.00
C ASN A 5 -29.37 12.03 12.74
N LEU A 6 -28.61 11.94 13.85
CA LEU A 6 -28.45 10.71 14.61
C LEU A 6 -29.57 10.53 15.63
N HIS A 7 -30.02 9.28 15.81
CA HIS A 7 -30.97 8.93 16.87
C HIS A 7 -30.37 9.27 18.25
N PRO A 8 -31.14 9.84 19.20
CA PRO A 8 -30.61 10.29 20.50
C PRO A 8 -29.83 9.22 21.29
N GLU A 9 -30.25 7.96 21.19
CA GLU A 9 -29.53 6.85 21.84
C GLU A 9 -28.15 6.60 21.22
N LEU A 10 -28.03 6.72 19.90
CA LEU A 10 -26.74 6.57 19.21
C LEU A 10 -25.83 7.76 19.54
N LEU A 11 -26.39 8.97 19.61
CA LEU A 11 -25.65 10.16 20.02
C LEU A 11 -25.05 9.97 21.44
N SER A 12 -25.86 9.53 22.40
CA SER A 12 -25.40 9.27 23.77
C SER A 12 -24.31 8.19 23.84
N GLN A 13 -24.41 7.15 23.01
CA GLN A 13 -23.37 6.12 22.91
C GLN A 13 -22.05 6.68 22.36
N LEU A 14 -22.12 7.54 21.33
CA LEU A 14 -20.93 8.19 20.77
C LEU A 14 -20.30 9.15 21.79
N GLU A 15 -21.10 9.94 22.51
CA GLU A 15 -20.64 10.81 23.62
C GLU A 15 -19.89 10.01 24.69
N ALA A 16 -20.42 8.85 25.08
CA ALA A 16 -19.77 7.97 26.03
C ALA A 16 -18.45 7.41 25.49
N ILE A 17 -18.37 7.09 24.19
CA ILE A 17 -17.12 6.65 23.55
C ILE A 17 -16.10 7.77 23.54
N ILE A 18 -16.46 8.96 23.05
CA ILE A 18 -15.52 10.07 22.90
C ILE A 18 -15.08 10.66 24.24
N SER A 19 -15.68 10.28 25.37
CA SER A 19 -15.25 10.70 26.71
C SER A 19 -14.13 9.82 27.31
N LEU A 20 -13.74 8.74 26.63
CA LEU A 20 -12.70 7.80 27.09
C LEU A 20 -11.29 8.31 26.76
N PRO A 21 -10.21 7.72 27.34
CA PRO A 21 -8.85 7.96 26.86
C PRO A 21 -8.70 7.68 25.36
N LEU A 22 -7.82 8.40 24.65
CA LEU A 22 -7.77 8.35 23.17
C LEU A 22 -7.50 6.95 22.63
N MET A 23 -6.67 6.15 23.30
CA MET A 23 -6.44 4.74 22.93
C MET A 23 -7.74 3.93 22.90
N ASP A 24 -8.63 4.14 23.88
CA ASP A 24 -9.89 3.43 23.97
C ASP A 24 -10.95 4.01 23.02
N VAL A 25 -10.90 5.32 22.74
CA VAL A 25 -11.66 5.92 21.65
C VAL A 25 -11.32 5.21 20.34
N HIS A 26 -10.04 5.14 19.98
CA HIS A 26 -9.58 4.49 18.76
C HIS A 26 -10.08 3.03 18.67
N ARG A 27 -9.87 2.22 19.73
CA ARG A 27 -10.30 0.81 19.75
C ARG A 27 -11.79 0.61 19.52
N ARG A 28 -12.63 1.53 20.00
CA ARG A 28 -14.08 1.46 19.82
C ARG A 28 -14.50 1.98 18.45
N VAL A 29 -13.94 3.11 18.02
CA VAL A 29 -14.24 3.77 16.75
C VAL A 29 -13.90 2.86 15.55
N VAL A 30 -12.81 2.11 15.61
CA VAL A 30 -12.41 1.15 14.55
C VAL A 30 -13.42 0.02 14.33
N ARG A 31 -14.26 -0.29 15.33
CA ARG A 31 -15.27 -1.35 15.26
C ARG A 31 -16.64 -0.85 14.82
N LEU A 32 -16.81 0.46 14.70
CA LEU A 32 -18.06 1.04 14.25
C LEU A 32 -18.21 0.93 12.73
N PRO A 33 -19.44 0.88 12.21
CA PRO A 33 -19.71 1.14 10.80
C PRO A 33 -19.22 2.53 10.39
N ASN A 34 -18.71 2.67 9.15
CA ASN A 34 -18.07 3.90 8.68
C ASN A 34 -18.86 5.20 8.96
N GLN A 35 -20.18 5.19 8.82
CA GLN A 35 -21.02 6.36 9.09
C GLN A 35 -21.01 6.76 10.58
N LEU A 36 -21.00 5.78 11.49
CA LEU A 36 -20.92 6.05 12.93
C LEU A 36 -19.49 6.44 13.34
N THR A 37 -18.49 5.85 12.70
CA THR A 37 -17.07 6.24 12.86
C THR A 37 -16.87 7.71 12.53
N GLU A 38 -17.40 8.16 11.39
CA GLU A 38 -17.36 9.56 10.97
C GLU A 38 -17.97 10.48 12.02
N GLY A 39 -19.20 10.19 12.47
CA GLY A 39 -19.87 10.97 13.51
C GLY A 39 -19.07 11.01 14.82
N ALA A 40 -18.48 9.89 15.23
CA ALA A 40 -17.65 9.84 16.44
C ALA A 40 -16.40 10.73 16.32
N LEU A 41 -15.74 10.73 15.17
CA LEU A 41 -14.55 11.56 14.95
C LEU A 41 -14.91 13.05 14.82
N GLU A 42 -16.02 13.42 14.18
CA GLU A 42 -16.52 14.81 14.17
C GLU A 42 -16.75 15.30 15.61
N MET A 43 -17.43 14.50 16.43
CA MET A 43 -17.70 14.84 17.83
C MET A 43 -16.41 14.90 18.67
N LEU A 44 -15.44 14.03 18.39
CA LEU A 44 -14.13 14.08 19.05
C LEU A 44 -13.40 15.38 18.74
N VAL A 45 -13.38 15.81 17.47
CA VAL A 45 -12.76 17.09 17.07
C VAL A 45 -13.40 18.27 17.80
N GLU A 46 -14.73 18.32 17.87
CA GLU A 46 -15.46 19.33 18.65
C GLU A 46 -15.03 19.31 20.13
N ALA A 47 -15.07 18.14 20.76
CA ALA A 47 -14.73 17.99 22.17
C ALA A 47 -13.28 18.37 22.50
N LEU A 48 -12.33 18.07 21.60
CA LEU A 48 -10.93 18.43 21.78
C LEU A 48 -10.66 19.92 21.57
N ARG A 49 -11.41 20.59 20.70
CA ARG A 49 -11.35 22.06 20.56
C ARG A 49 -11.88 22.77 21.78
N ASP A 50 -12.98 22.27 22.32
CA ASP A 50 -13.62 22.85 23.50
C ASP A 50 -12.81 22.59 24.78
N ASN A 51 -12.08 21.47 24.84
CA ASN A 51 -11.25 21.11 25.98
C ASN A 51 -9.87 20.52 25.57
N PRO A 52 -8.92 21.36 25.13
CA PRO A 52 -7.59 20.90 24.72
C PRO A 52 -6.77 20.27 25.85
N GLN A 53 -7.03 20.65 27.11
CA GLN A 53 -6.33 20.14 28.30
C GLN A 53 -6.44 18.62 28.46
N ARG A 54 -7.46 18.01 27.84
CA ARG A 54 -7.60 16.55 27.79
C ARG A 54 -6.37 15.86 27.20
N LEU A 55 -5.61 16.52 26.34
CA LEU A 55 -4.45 15.96 25.66
C LEU A 55 -3.19 15.92 26.54
N GLU A 56 -3.17 16.59 27.69
CA GLU A 56 -1.98 16.69 28.56
C GLU A 56 -1.45 15.35 29.07
N HIS A 57 -2.29 14.31 29.06
CA HIS A 57 -1.95 12.96 29.55
C HIS A 57 -2.09 11.88 28.48
N GLU A 58 -2.38 12.28 27.25
CA GLU A 58 -2.54 11.35 26.14
C GLU A 58 -1.20 11.08 25.46
N ASP A 59 -0.99 9.84 25.03
CA ASP A 59 0.22 9.47 24.32
C ASP A 59 0.13 9.82 22.82
N PRO A 60 1.23 10.27 22.18
CA PRO A 60 1.23 10.58 20.76
C PRO A 60 0.88 9.40 19.84
N ASP A 61 1.11 8.15 20.26
CA ASP A 61 0.76 6.98 19.44
C ASP A 61 -0.77 6.84 19.32
N SER A 62 -1.52 7.11 20.39
CA SER A 62 -2.98 7.18 20.38
C SER A 62 -3.49 8.29 19.47
N MET A 63 -2.84 9.46 19.47
CA MET A 63 -3.15 10.57 18.57
C MET A 63 -2.92 10.17 17.10
N HIS A 64 -1.75 9.61 16.80
CA HIS A 64 -1.39 9.08 15.47
C HIS A 64 -2.41 8.05 14.98
N ASN A 65 -2.81 7.08 15.82
CA ASN A 65 -3.77 6.06 15.45
C ASN A 65 -5.14 6.62 15.04
N LEU A 66 -5.61 7.68 15.71
CA LEU A 66 -6.85 8.36 15.36
C LEU A 66 -6.74 9.10 14.02
N ILE A 67 -5.60 9.75 13.75
CA ILE A 67 -5.31 10.37 12.44
C ILE A 67 -5.34 9.30 11.34
N MET A 68 -4.63 8.18 11.55
CA MET A 68 -4.61 7.06 10.60
C MET A 68 -6.00 6.47 10.37
N HIS A 69 -6.86 6.46 11.39
CA HIS A 69 -8.22 6.01 11.23
C HIS A 69 -9.07 6.99 10.40
N ALA A 70 -8.94 8.30 10.63
CA ALA A 70 -9.57 9.32 9.78
C ALA A 70 -9.11 9.20 8.31
N ALA A 71 -7.81 8.97 8.10
CA ALA A 71 -7.24 8.70 6.79
C ALA A 71 -7.84 7.44 6.13
N LYS A 72 -8.01 6.35 6.91
CA LYS A 72 -8.57 5.08 6.43
C LYS A 72 -10.02 5.22 5.93
N ILE A 73 -10.83 6.03 6.60
CA ILE A 73 -12.22 6.31 6.18
C ILE A 73 -12.31 7.46 5.16
N GLN A 74 -11.18 7.92 4.64
CA GLN A 74 -11.09 8.97 3.60
C GLN A 74 -11.69 10.32 4.01
N ARG A 75 -11.63 10.66 5.31
CA ARG A 75 -12.09 11.95 5.84
C ARG A 75 -10.93 12.92 6.04
N SER A 76 -10.43 13.44 4.92
CA SER A 76 -9.28 14.37 4.88
C SER A 76 -9.52 15.66 5.67
N ASP A 77 -10.76 16.13 5.77
CA ASP A 77 -11.14 17.30 6.55
C ASP A 77 -11.00 17.05 8.06
N ILE A 78 -11.42 15.88 8.55
CA ILE A 78 -11.27 15.48 9.95
C ILE A 78 -9.80 15.21 10.28
N GLU A 79 -9.11 14.52 9.37
CA GLU A 79 -7.67 14.24 9.48
C GLU A 79 -6.84 15.51 9.63
N GLU A 80 -7.07 16.54 8.80
CA GLU A 80 -6.39 17.84 8.90
C GLU A 80 -6.65 18.52 10.26
N GLN A 81 -7.90 18.46 10.74
CA GLN A 81 -8.28 19.06 12.01
C GLN A 81 -7.61 18.35 13.20
N LEU A 82 -7.59 17.01 13.19
CA LEU A 82 -6.93 16.21 14.22
C LEU A 82 -5.41 16.44 14.21
N LEU A 83 -4.78 16.48 13.02
CA LEU A 83 -3.36 16.81 12.88
C LEU A 83 -3.03 18.16 13.52
N GLY A 84 -3.80 19.21 13.23
CA GLY A 84 -3.60 20.53 13.83
C GLY A 84 -3.72 20.50 15.36
N ILE A 85 -4.80 19.92 15.88
CA ILE A 85 -5.04 19.82 17.34
C ILE A 85 -3.93 19.05 18.04
N PHE A 86 -3.51 17.90 17.50
CA PHE A 86 -2.50 17.05 18.14
C PHE A 86 -1.10 17.63 18.03
N ILE A 87 -0.75 18.30 16.93
CA ILE A 87 0.53 19.01 16.80
C ILE A 87 0.61 20.20 17.76
N ASP A 88 -0.49 20.95 17.94
CA ASP A 88 -0.53 22.04 18.92
C ASP A 88 -0.27 21.53 20.35
N ALA A 89 -0.78 20.34 20.68
CA ALA A 89 -0.55 19.70 21.98
C ALA A 89 0.86 19.08 22.11
N CYS A 90 1.44 18.55 21.03
CA CYS A 90 2.72 17.84 21.02
C CYS A 90 3.64 18.34 19.89
N PRO A 91 4.09 19.62 19.92
CA PRO A 91 4.79 20.23 18.79
C PRO A 91 6.14 19.60 18.48
N GLY A 92 6.79 18.95 19.45
CA GLY A 92 8.06 18.26 19.23
C GLY A 92 7.94 16.83 18.71
N ASN A 93 6.73 16.28 18.54
CA ASN A 93 6.56 14.89 18.15
C ASN A 93 6.83 14.67 16.66
N VAL A 94 7.87 13.88 16.36
CA VAL A 94 8.35 13.66 14.98
C VAL A 94 7.30 12.99 14.10
N ASP A 95 6.59 11.98 14.61
CA ASP A 95 5.61 11.22 13.83
C ASP A 95 4.43 12.10 13.41
N LEU A 96 3.85 12.88 14.33
CA LEU A 96 2.77 13.81 14.02
C LEU A 96 3.21 14.88 13.00
N GLN A 97 4.40 15.45 13.20
CA GLN A 97 4.96 16.45 12.29
C GLN A 97 5.25 15.86 10.89
N ALA A 98 5.65 14.58 10.81
CA ALA A 98 5.85 13.87 9.56
C ALA A 98 4.51 13.52 8.88
N ASP A 99 3.49 13.11 9.63
CA ASP A 99 2.15 12.87 9.10
C ASP A 99 1.55 14.13 8.47
N LEU A 100 1.75 15.30 9.08
CA LEU A 100 1.29 16.57 8.48
C LEU A 100 2.04 16.90 7.19
N LEU A 101 3.35 16.62 7.14
CA LEU A 101 4.13 16.76 5.90
C LEU A 101 3.54 15.87 4.79
N GLN A 102 3.28 14.59 5.12
CA GLN A 102 2.65 13.63 4.21
C GLN A 102 1.26 14.08 3.77
N PHE A 103 0.45 14.57 4.70
CA PHE A 103 -0.88 15.09 4.40
C PHE A 103 -0.83 16.23 3.37
N TYR A 104 0.13 17.16 3.53
CA TYR A 104 0.27 18.29 2.62
C TYR A 104 0.70 17.91 1.21
N TYR A 105 1.65 17.00 1.00
CA TYR A 105 2.01 16.60 -0.37
C TYR A 105 1.12 15.47 -0.92
N GLY A 106 0.46 14.69 -0.06
CA GLY A 106 -0.31 13.51 -0.43
C GLY A 106 -1.79 13.77 -0.71
N LYS A 107 -2.44 14.59 0.13
CA LYS A 107 -3.91 14.78 0.11
C LYS A 107 -4.32 16.22 -0.20
N ARG A 108 -3.77 17.20 0.52
CA ARG A 108 -4.18 18.61 0.38
C ARG A 108 -3.53 19.31 -0.81
N TRP A 109 -2.37 18.83 -1.23
CA TRP A 109 -1.42 19.51 -2.13
C TRP A 109 -1.15 20.95 -1.73
N ASN A 110 -0.32 21.13 -0.70
CA ASN A 110 0.07 22.43 -0.15
C ASN A 110 1.61 22.59 -0.10
N PRO A 111 2.27 22.97 -1.20
CA PRO A 111 3.73 23.07 -1.26
C PRO A 111 4.34 24.03 -0.21
N ALA A 112 3.67 25.16 0.05
CA ALA A 112 4.11 26.11 1.08
C ALA A 112 3.96 25.54 2.49
N GLY A 113 2.93 24.73 2.73
CA GLY A 113 2.76 23.95 3.95
C GLY A 113 3.88 22.93 4.11
N CYS A 114 4.21 22.17 3.06
CA CYS A 114 5.31 21.20 3.10
C CYS A 114 6.65 21.86 3.44
N GLU A 115 6.96 23.02 2.84
CA GLU A 115 8.18 23.77 3.13
C GLU A 115 8.28 24.17 4.61
N ARG A 116 7.22 24.78 5.15
CA ARG A 116 7.18 25.15 6.58
C ARG A 116 7.32 23.93 7.47
N GLN A 117 6.64 22.84 7.11
CA GLN A 117 6.64 21.63 7.90
C GLN A 117 8.01 20.94 7.90
N TRP A 118 8.69 20.93 6.75
CA TRP A 118 10.07 20.47 6.65
C TRP A 118 11.03 21.33 7.46
N GLN A 119 10.83 22.65 7.50
CA GLN A 119 11.62 23.55 8.35
C GLN A 119 11.41 23.24 9.84
N ILE A 120 10.17 23.02 10.28
CA ILE A 120 9.85 22.65 11.67
C ILE A 120 10.51 21.32 12.06
N LEU A 121 10.41 20.29 11.20
CA LEU A 121 11.06 19.00 11.43
C LEU A 121 12.59 19.13 11.58
N ASN A 122 13.20 20.13 10.95
CA ASN A 122 14.64 20.38 11.00
C ASN A 122 15.04 21.51 11.96
N ASP A 123 14.10 22.05 12.74
CA ASP A 123 14.37 23.04 13.77
C ASP A 123 14.67 22.32 15.10
N ASP A 124 15.95 22.32 15.47
CA ASP A 124 16.44 21.67 16.69
C ASP A 124 15.90 22.31 17.98
N ALA A 125 15.27 23.50 17.91
CA ALA A 125 14.57 24.11 19.04
C ALA A 125 13.14 23.55 19.23
N ILE A 126 12.57 22.90 18.21
CA ILE A 126 11.23 22.31 18.25
C ILE A 126 11.31 20.79 18.37
N VAL A 127 12.13 20.17 17.52
CA VAL A 127 12.24 18.72 17.42
C VAL A 127 13.64 18.27 17.84
N ASP A 128 13.71 17.38 18.83
CA ASP A 128 14.99 16.81 19.28
C ASP A 128 15.68 16.06 18.12
N PRO A 129 16.91 16.45 17.73
CA PRO A 129 17.66 15.77 16.66
C PRO A 129 17.89 14.28 16.91
N ALA A 130 18.05 13.88 18.17
CA ALA A 130 18.26 12.49 18.54
C ALA A 130 16.98 11.65 18.35
N GLU A 131 15.82 12.23 18.64
CA GLU A 131 14.53 11.59 18.38
C GLU A 131 14.27 11.55 16.88
N ARG A 132 14.34 12.69 16.19
CA ARG A 132 14.16 12.81 14.72
C ARG A 132 14.83 11.70 13.93
N ARG A 133 16.10 11.43 14.21
CA ARG A 133 16.92 10.44 13.49
C ARG A 133 16.44 8.99 13.68
N LYS A 134 15.74 8.67 14.76
CA LYS A 134 15.24 7.31 15.05
C LYS A 134 13.94 6.99 14.29
N TYR A 135 13.18 7.99 13.87
CA TYR A 135 11.88 7.80 13.23
C TYR A 135 12.03 7.63 11.71
N TRP A 136 11.64 6.47 11.20
CA TRP A 136 11.71 6.17 9.76
C TRP A 136 10.85 7.10 8.91
N ARG A 137 9.71 7.57 9.44
CA ARG A 137 8.80 8.49 8.74
C ARG A 137 9.45 9.82 8.41
N TYR A 138 10.32 10.34 9.28
CA TYR A 138 11.09 11.55 8.99
C TYR A 138 11.91 11.39 7.71
N TRP A 139 12.64 10.27 7.59
CA TRP A 139 13.49 9.98 6.44
C TRP A 139 12.66 9.76 5.16
N VAL A 140 11.64 8.91 5.24
CA VAL A 140 10.80 8.57 4.08
C VAL A 140 9.97 9.75 3.61
N PHE A 141 9.25 10.42 4.51
CA PHE A 141 8.37 11.54 4.13
C PHE A 141 9.17 12.78 3.76
N GLY A 142 10.36 12.96 4.33
CA GLY A 142 11.34 13.94 3.87
C GLY A 142 11.78 13.66 2.43
N ALA A 143 12.19 12.42 2.14
CA ALA A 143 12.60 12.03 0.80
C ALA A 143 11.47 12.18 -0.24
N LEU A 144 10.24 11.79 0.12
CA LEU A 144 9.05 12.00 -0.72
C LEU A 144 8.77 13.48 -0.96
N TYR A 145 8.91 14.34 0.07
CA TYR A 145 8.77 15.78 -0.11
C TYR A 145 9.82 16.32 -1.10
N HIS A 146 11.09 15.95 -0.95
CA HIS A 146 12.14 16.41 -1.87
C HIS A 146 11.94 15.88 -3.29
N ALA A 147 11.60 14.60 -3.44
CA ALA A 147 11.34 14.01 -4.75
C ALA A 147 10.10 14.61 -5.43
N ARG A 148 8.97 14.67 -4.72
CA ARG A 148 7.67 15.02 -5.30
C ARG A 148 7.39 16.52 -5.37
N VAL A 149 7.82 17.28 -4.37
CA VAL A 149 7.50 18.72 -4.26
C VAL A 149 8.64 19.59 -4.74
N LYS A 150 9.88 19.23 -4.39
CA LYS A 150 11.07 20.01 -4.76
C LYS A 150 11.70 19.55 -6.07
N ASN A 151 11.36 18.35 -6.54
CA ASN A 151 12.00 17.68 -7.66
C ASN A 151 13.53 17.55 -7.47
N ASP A 152 13.95 17.34 -6.22
CA ASP A 152 15.35 17.16 -5.80
C ASP A 152 15.60 15.70 -5.45
N ILE A 153 15.97 14.92 -6.47
CA ILE A 153 16.20 13.49 -6.35
C ILE A 153 17.50 13.18 -5.60
N ALA A 154 18.48 14.08 -5.68
CA ALA A 154 19.76 13.89 -5.00
C ALA A 154 19.59 13.98 -3.48
N GLU A 155 18.85 14.98 -3.00
CA GLU A 155 18.56 15.10 -1.56
C GLU A 155 17.62 13.98 -1.09
N ALA A 156 16.63 13.59 -1.90
CA ALA A 156 15.79 12.43 -1.60
C ALA A 156 16.62 11.14 -1.45
N GLN A 157 17.59 10.92 -2.33
CA GLN A 157 18.51 9.78 -2.24
C GLN A 157 19.33 9.80 -0.97
N LYS A 158 19.93 10.95 -0.66
CA LYS A 158 20.70 11.15 0.55
C LYS A 158 19.88 10.84 1.80
N LEU A 159 18.65 11.36 1.90
CA LEU A 159 17.76 11.11 3.05
C LEU A 159 17.42 9.62 3.22
N MET A 160 17.13 8.90 2.13
CA MET A 160 16.84 7.46 2.23
C MET A 160 18.06 6.67 2.70
N MET A 161 19.26 6.99 2.19
CA MET A 161 20.50 6.31 2.59
C MET A 161 20.87 6.62 4.05
N GLU A 162 20.82 7.88 4.47
CA GLU A 162 21.05 8.27 5.86
C GLU A 162 20.03 7.62 6.80
N GLY A 163 18.77 7.50 6.37
CA GLY A 163 17.74 6.79 7.12
C GLY A 163 18.07 5.31 7.35
N LEU A 164 18.59 4.60 6.34
CA LEU A 164 19.02 3.20 6.49
C LEU A 164 20.17 3.02 7.48
N GLU A 165 21.02 4.04 7.65
CA GLU A 165 22.11 4.05 8.63
C GLU A 165 21.60 4.39 10.04
N ALA A 166 20.70 5.36 10.15
CA ALA A 166 20.26 5.92 11.43
C ALA A 166 19.17 5.10 12.13
N VAL A 167 18.28 4.46 11.38
CA VAL A 167 17.06 3.86 11.94
C VAL A 167 17.31 2.45 12.49
N PRO A 168 16.70 2.07 13.64
CA PRO A 168 16.81 0.72 14.19
C PRO A 168 16.34 -0.37 13.21
N GLY A 169 16.96 -1.55 13.28
CA GLY A 169 16.80 -2.64 12.31
C GLY A 169 15.34 -3.00 11.94
N ARG A 170 14.41 -2.99 12.90
CA ARG A 170 13.00 -3.32 12.66
C ARG A 170 12.29 -2.37 11.67
N HIS A 171 12.73 -1.12 11.58
CA HIS A 171 12.13 -0.08 10.76
C HIS A 171 12.89 0.19 9.45
N LYS A 172 14.01 -0.51 9.21
CA LYS A 172 14.74 -0.39 7.94
C LYS A 172 13.93 -0.90 6.76
N ASN A 173 13.04 -1.86 6.99
CA ASN A 173 12.10 -2.34 5.97
C ASN A 173 11.09 -1.29 5.56
N ASP A 174 10.60 -0.49 6.52
CA ASP A 174 9.67 0.60 6.23
C ASP A 174 10.31 1.58 5.24
N ILE A 175 11.61 1.88 5.44
CA ILE A 175 12.39 2.71 4.50
C ILE A 175 12.54 2.00 3.14
N LEU A 176 13.01 0.74 3.11
CA LEU A 176 13.23 0.01 1.86
C LEU A 176 11.95 -0.16 1.03
N ARG A 177 10.80 -0.37 1.67
CA ARG A 177 9.50 -0.49 0.98
C ARG A 177 9.13 0.78 0.22
N SER A 178 9.57 1.94 0.71
CA SER A 178 9.30 3.25 0.09
C SER A 178 10.32 3.66 -0.97
N PHE A 179 11.33 2.83 -1.28
CA PHE A 179 12.30 3.15 -2.34
C PHE A 179 11.63 3.29 -3.72
N GLU A 180 10.64 2.46 -4.05
CA GLU A 180 9.90 2.58 -5.32
C GLU A 180 9.13 3.90 -5.38
N ASP A 181 8.32 4.18 -4.36
CA ASP A 181 7.52 5.40 -4.28
C ASP A 181 8.40 6.66 -4.42
N VAL A 182 9.58 6.68 -3.79
CA VAL A 182 10.52 7.81 -3.86
C VAL A 182 11.22 7.90 -5.22
N PHE A 183 11.82 6.79 -5.69
CA PHE A 183 12.78 6.82 -6.80
C PHE A 183 12.23 6.37 -8.15
N ILE A 184 11.04 5.81 -8.19
CA ILE A 184 10.42 5.28 -9.41
C ILE A 184 9.14 6.07 -9.70
N ASP A 185 8.24 6.19 -8.73
CA ASP A 185 6.96 6.88 -8.94
C ASP A 185 7.10 8.41 -8.96
N HIS A 186 8.08 8.95 -8.23
CA HIS A 186 8.23 10.40 -8.05
C HIS A 186 9.56 10.98 -8.55
N ALA A 187 10.55 10.14 -8.88
CA ALA A 187 11.72 10.58 -9.63
C ALA A 187 11.46 10.46 -11.14
N GLY A 188 10.78 11.46 -11.71
CA GLY A 188 10.46 11.48 -13.13
C GLY A 188 11.68 11.20 -14.02
N GLY A 189 11.67 10.08 -14.74
CA GLY A 189 12.54 9.83 -15.90
C GLY A 189 13.91 9.20 -15.67
N SER A 190 14.26 8.77 -14.45
CA SER A 190 15.59 8.21 -14.18
C SER A 190 15.57 6.68 -14.07
N PHE A 191 15.80 5.99 -15.19
CA PHE A 191 16.21 4.58 -15.18
C PHE A 191 17.50 4.34 -14.36
N LEU A 192 18.26 5.39 -14.03
CA LEU A 192 19.48 5.34 -13.22
C LEU A 192 19.22 5.01 -11.74
N ASN A 193 18.00 5.15 -11.24
CA ASN A 193 17.72 4.83 -9.82
C ASN A 193 17.25 3.39 -9.60
N HIS A 194 16.83 2.68 -10.64
CA HIS A 194 16.31 1.32 -10.48
C HIS A 194 17.39 0.36 -9.97
N ASP A 195 18.62 0.38 -10.52
CA ASP A 195 19.67 -0.55 -10.08
C ASP A 195 20.07 -0.33 -8.63
N THR A 196 20.14 0.93 -8.18
CA THR A 196 20.35 1.28 -6.76
C THR A 196 19.22 0.72 -5.89
N VAL A 197 17.96 0.90 -6.30
CA VAL A 197 16.80 0.33 -5.59
C VAL A 197 16.91 -1.19 -5.50
N LEU A 198 17.23 -1.87 -6.61
CA LEU A 198 17.40 -3.33 -6.63
C LEU A 198 18.51 -3.77 -5.67
N ASP A 199 19.65 -3.08 -5.67
CA ASP A 199 20.79 -3.41 -4.79
C ASP A 199 20.48 -3.22 -3.30
N GLU A 200 19.78 -2.16 -2.93
CA GLU A 200 19.38 -1.94 -1.53
C GLU A 200 18.33 -2.96 -1.07
N LEU A 201 17.37 -3.32 -1.93
CA LEU A 201 16.42 -4.41 -1.64
C LEU A 201 17.15 -5.75 -1.43
N ARG A 202 18.13 -6.09 -2.28
CA ARG A 202 18.97 -7.29 -2.14
C ARG A 202 19.72 -7.31 -0.81
N LYS A 203 20.28 -6.18 -0.39
CA LYS A 203 20.96 -6.04 0.90
C LYS A 203 20.00 -6.26 2.06
N GLY A 204 18.80 -5.67 2.01
CA GLY A 204 17.76 -5.86 3.02
C GLY A 204 17.34 -7.32 3.20
N ILE A 205 17.12 -8.03 2.08
CA ILE A 205 16.79 -9.47 2.11
C ILE A 205 17.94 -10.29 2.72
N LYS A 206 19.19 -10.04 2.30
CA LYS A 206 20.37 -10.74 2.84
C LYS A 206 20.61 -10.47 4.32
N ALA A 207 20.24 -9.29 4.80
CA ALA A 207 20.38 -8.92 6.19
C ALA A 207 19.31 -9.54 7.10
N GLY A 208 18.34 -10.28 6.54
CA GLY A 208 17.31 -11.00 7.30
C GLY A 208 16.35 -10.07 8.04
N TRP A 209 16.11 -8.87 7.51
CA TRP A 209 15.17 -7.93 8.12
C TRP A 209 13.74 -8.47 8.05
N SER A 210 12.88 -8.08 9.00
CA SER A 210 11.49 -8.57 9.11
C SER A 210 10.72 -8.35 7.80
N GLU A 211 9.75 -9.21 7.47
CA GLU A 211 8.99 -9.10 6.19
C GLU A 211 9.86 -9.17 4.92
N GLY A 212 11.04 -9.79 4.96
CA GLY A 212 11.93 -9.92 3.78
C GLY A 212 11.26 -10.53 2.53
N TYR A 213 10.18 -11.30 2.68
CA TYR A 213 9.38 -11.78 1.54
C TYR A 213 8.74 -10.63 0.74
N THR A 214 8.30 -9.55 1.42
CA THR A 214 7.72 -8.36 0.77
C THR A 214 8.78 -7.63 -0.05
N LEU A 215 10.02 -7.55 0.46
CA LEU A 215 11.15 -6.97 -0.28
C LEU A 215 11.51 -7.81 -1.50
N ALA A 216 11.52 -9.14 -1.36
CA ALA A 216 11.77 -10.06 -2.48
C ALA A 216 10.66 -10.00 -3.55
N LEU A 217 9.40 -9.88 -3.14
CA LEU A 217 8.26 -9.67 -4.04
C LEU A 217 8.35 -8.31 -4.78
N LYS A 218 8.70 -7.24 -4.06
CA LYS A 218 8.90 -5.90 -4.64
C LYS A 218 10.05 -5.92 -5.65
N LEU A 219 11.17 -6.55 -5.30
CA LEU A 219 12.34 -6.72 -6.17
C LEU A 219 11.99 -7.46 -7.47
N ALA A 220 11.21 -8.55 -7.38
CA ALA A 220 10.73 -9.28 -8.55
C ALA A 220 9.80 -8.43 -9.43
N THR A 221 8.87 -7.68 -8.82
CA THR A 221 7.94 -6.80 -9.54
C THR A 221 8.68 -5.71 -10.31
N LEU A 222 9.71 -5.10 -9.71
CA LEU A 222 10.52 -4.08 -10.38
C LEU A 222 11.34 -4.62 -11.56
N LEU A 223 11.90 -5.83 -11.42
CA LEU A 223 12.60 -6.50 -12.52
C LEU A 223 11.65 -6.80 -13.69
N GLN A 224 10.44 -7.25 -13.38
CA GLN A 224 9.38 -7.49 -14.37
C GLN A 224 8.98 -6.19 -15.10
N GLN A 225 8.70 -5.12 -14.35
CA GLN A 225 8.35 -3.82 -14.93
C GLN A 225 9.43 -3.31 -15.89
N ARG A 226 10.72 -3.41 -15.52
CA ARG A 226 11.84 -3.05 -16.41
C ARG A 226 11.90 -3.91 -17.67
N ALA A 227 11.66 -5.21 -17.54
CA ALA A 227 11.63 -6.10 -18.70
C ALA A 227 10.53 -5.69 -19.70
N PHE A 228 9.35 -5.32 -19.21
CA PHE A 228 8.20 -4.94 -20.03
C PHE A 228 8.26 -3.50 -20.56
N ALA A 229 8.93 -2.57 -19.86
CA ALA A 229 9.03 -1.16 -20.27
C ALA A 229 9.68 -0.95 -21.64
N SER A 230 10.49 -1.90 -22.11
CA SER A 230 11.20 -1.82 -23.40
C SER A 230 10.39 -2.32 -24.60
N GLY A 231 9.19 -2.88 -24.38
CA GLY A 231 8.28 -3.34 -25.45
C GLY A 231 8.69 -4.61 -26.21
N ASP A 232 9.97 -5.01 -26.15
CA ASP A 232 10.48 -6.26 -26.75
C ASP A 232 10.84 -7.26 -25.65
N THR A 233 9.86 -8.05 -25.21
CA THR A 233 10.07 -9.09 -24.18
C THR A 233 10.99 -10.22 -24.64
N LYS A 234 11.30 -10.32 -25.94
CA LYS A 234 12.17 -11.36 -26.53
C LYS A 234 13.63 -10.96 -26.57
N ASN A 235 13.96 -9.72 -26.16
CA ASN A 235 15.33 -9.33 -25.90
C ASN A 235 15.94 -10.22 -24.80
N GLU A 236 17.14 -10.74 -25.04
CA GLU A 236 17.90 -11.60 -24.12
C GLU A 236 18.05 -10.98 -22.72
N GLU A 237 18.26 -9.66 -22.65
CA GLU A 237 18.39 -8.94 -21.40
C GLU A 237 17.05 -8.87 -20.63
N ASN A 238 15.93 -8.74 -21.32
CA ASN A 238 14.61 -8.75 -20.68
C ASN A 238 14.24 -10.15 -20.21
N THR A 239 14.56 -11.17 -21.01
CA THR A 239 14.42 -12.58 -20.62
C THR A 239 15.24 -12.88 -19.37
N LYS A 240 16.47 -12.37 -19.29
CA LYS A 240 17.34 -12.49 -18.11
C LYS A 240 16.72 -11.84 -16.87
N ARG A 241 16.18 -10.61 -16.99
CA ARG A 241 15.49 -9.92 -15.88
C ARG A 241 14.26 -10.68 -15.40
N LEU A 242 13.44 -11.21 -16.32
CA LEU A 242 12.27 -12.02 -15.97
C LEU A 242 12.67 -13.31 -15.25
N ARG A 243 13.76 -13.97 -15.67
CA ARG A 243 14.30 -15.14 -14.94
C ARG A 243 14.80 -14.78 -13.54
N GLU A 244 15.53 -13.68 -13.42
CA GLU A 244 15.96 -13.18 -12.10
C GLU A 244 14.75 -12.86 -11.21
N ALA A 245 13.68 -12.29 -11.77
CA ALA A 245 12.45 -12.04 -11.03
C ALA A 245 11.82 -13.34 -10.50
N LEU A 246 11.84 -14.44 -11.28
CA LEU A 246 11.37 -15.76 -10.81
C LEU A 246 12.21 -16.31 -9.64
N GLU A 247 13.53 -16.11 -9.67
CA GLU A 247 14.42 -16.48 -8.56
C GLU A 247 14.04 -15.73 -7.28
N TRP A 248 13.79 -14.42 -7.37
CA TRP A 248 13.37 -13.62 -6.23
C TRP A 248 11.96 -13.98 -5.73
N LEU A 249 11.03 -14.35 -6.62
CA LEU A 249 9.74 -14.88 -6.17
C LEU A 249 9.88 -16.21 -5.45
N SER A 250 10.87 -17.04 -5.82
CA SER A 250 11.16 -18.29 -5.11
C SER A 250 11.74 -18.02 -3.72
N VAL A 251 12.61 -17.01 -3.61
CA VAL A 251 13.09 -16.51 -2.30
C VAL A 251 11.91 -16.00 -1.47
N ALA A 252 11.04 -15.16 -2.04
CA ALA A 252 9.87 -14.60 -1.37
C ALA A 252 8.95 -15.70 -0.79
N GLU A 253 8.65 -16.72 -1.58
CA GLU A 253 7.87 -17.87 -1.14
C GLU A 253 8.57 -18.65 -0.03
N SER A 254 9.88 -18.90 -0.14
CA SER A 254 10.63 -19.68 0.84
C SER A 254 10.73 -19.03 2.23
N ILE A 255 10.70 -17.69 2.29
CA ILE A 255 10.77 -16.91 3.53
C ILE A 255 9.40 -16.34 3.92
N PHE A 256 8.33 -16.77 3.24
CA PHE A 256 6.98 -16.34 3.52
C PHE A 256 6.56 -16.75 4.93
N THR A 257 6.05 -15.79 5.69
CA THR A 257 5.45 -16.03 7.00
C THR A 257 3.98 -15.73 6.86
N ASN A 258 3.12 -16.73 7.10
CA ASN A 258 1.68 -16.67 6.83
C ASN A 258 1.05 -15.39 7.41
N ASN A 259 0.88 -14.36 6.57
CA ASN A 259 0.44 -13.03 6.95
C ASN A 259 -0.90 -12.73 6.26
N PRO A 260 -1.99 -12.51 7.01
CA PRO A 260 -3.31 -12.27 6.42
C PRO A 260 -3.40 -10.96 5.62
N ASN A 261 -2.50 -9.99 5.86
CA ASN A 261 -2.44 -8.74 5.11
C ASN A 261 -1.63 -8.85 3.80
N HIS A 262 -0.87 -9.93 3.63
CA HIS A 262 -0.04 -10.18 2.46
C HIS A 262 -0.18 -11.65 2.07
N PRO A 263 -1.28 -12.04 1.41
CA PRO A 263 -1.53 -13.43 1.12
C PRO A 263 -0.51 -13.96 0.10
N ILE A 264 -0.11 -15.23 0.24
CA ILE A 264 0.82 -15.92 -0.67
C ILE A 264 0.39 -15.82 -2.15
N THR A 265 -0.91 -15.61 -2.38
CA THR A 265 -1.49 -15.37 -3.69
C THR A 265 -0.88 -14.18 -4.44
N GLU A 266 -0.38 -13.14 -3.76
CA GLU A 266 0.33 -12.04 -4.43
C GLU A 266 1.61 -12.51 -5.12
N ILE A 267 2.35 -13.42 -4.48
CA ILE A 267 3.57 -14.04 -5.04
C ILE A 267 3.19 -14.89 -6.25
N TYR A 268 2.10 -15.66 -6.17
CA TYR A 268 1.63 -16.50 -7.28
C TYR A 268 1.18 -15.66 -8.47
N ARG A 269 0.42 -14.60 -8.25
CA ARG A 269 0.01 -13.67 -9.31
C ARG A 269 1.21 -13.06 -10.03
N ALA A 270 2.20 -12.57 -9.29
CA ALA A 270 3.42 -12.04 -9.90
C ALA A 270 4.16 -13.12 -10.73
N ARG A 271 4.23 -14.35 -10.22
CA ARG A 271 4.86 -15.49 -10.91
C ARG A 271 4.15 -15.83 -12.21
N ILE A 272 2.83 -15.93 -12.18
CA ILE A 272 1.99 -16.21 -13.36
C ILE A 272 2.24 -15.16 -14.45
N ASN A 273 2.23 -13.87 -14.09
CA ASN A 273 2.47 -12.79 -15.05
C ASN A 273 3.85 -12.90 -15.73
N ILE A 274 4.89 -13.26 -14.97
CA ILE A 274 6.25 -13.43 -15.51
C ILE A 274 6.33 -14.67 -16.41
N LEU A 275 5.75 -15.80 -15.99
CA LEU A 275 5.75 -17.05 -16.77
C LEU A 275 5.01 -16.89 -18.11
N VAL A 276 3.84 -16.23 -18.10
CA VAL A 276 3.13 -15.87 -19.34
C VAL A 276 3.99 -14.97 -20.22
N GLY A 277 4.67 -13.98 -19.64
CA GLY A 277 5.60 -13.09 -20.38
C GLY A 277 6.81 -13.81 -20.98
N LEU A 278 7.27 -14.89 -20.35
CA LEU A 278 8.32 -15.79 -20.84
C LEU A 278 7.81 -16.86 -21.82
N GLU A 279 6.51 -16.88 -22.11
CA GLU A 279 5.84 -17.92 -22.89
C GLU A 279 5.95 -19.34 -22.27
N ASP A 280 6.25 -19.44 -20.97
CA ASP A 280 6.21 -20.71 -20.22
C ASP A 280 4.79 -21.00 -19.74
N TYR A 281 3.92 -21.26 -20.70
CA TYR A 281 2.49 -21.42 -20.45
C TYR A 281 2.16 -22.64 -19.59
N ARG A 282 2.99 -23.69 -19.62
CA ARG A 282 2.73 -24.88 -18.81
C ARG A 282 2.92 -24.60 -17.33
N ALA A 283 4.06 -24.00 -16.97
CA ALA A 283 4.30 -23.57 -15.60
C ALA A 283 3.26 -22.53 -15.15
N ALA A 284 2.85 -21.62 -16.04
CA ALA A 284 1.81 -20.64 -15.72
C ALA A 284 0.48 -21.31 -15.34
N ILE A 285 0.07 -22.35 -16.08
CA ILE A 285 -1.14 -23.13 -15.77
C ILE A 285 -1.04 -23.77 -14.38
N ASP A 286 0.09 -24.40 -14.07
CA ASP A 286 0.29 -25.08 -12.77
C ASP A 286 0.17 -24.09 -11.60
N TYR A 287 0.71 -22.87 -11.72
CA TYR A 287 0.55 -21.84 -10.69
C TYR A 287 -0.86 -21.24 -10.64
N ILE A 288 -1.55 -21.11 -11.77
CA ILE A 288 -2.95 -20.67 -11.77
C ILE A 288 -3.82 -21.72 -11.05
N ASP A 289 -3.66 -23.01 -11.37
CA ASP A 289 -4.37 -24.09 -10.68
C ASP A 289 -4.06 -24.09 -9.17
N ALA A 290 -2.79 -23.95 -8.78
CA ALA A 290 -2.41 -23.79 -7.38
C ALA A 290 -3.08 -22.58 -6.71
N PHE A 291 -3.21 -21.46 -7.42
CA PHE A 291 -3.92 -20.26 -6.94
C PHE A 291 -5.41 -20.55 -6.69
N TYR A 292 -6.10 -21.17 -7.65
CA TYR A 292 -7.53 -21.55 -7.50
C TYR A 292 -7.74 -22.50 -6.32
N ASN A 293 -6.82 -23.42 -6.08
CA ASN A 293 -6.88 -24.34 -4.94
C ASN A 293 -6.62 -23.66 -3.58
N HIS A 294 -5.80 -22.60 -3.54
CA HIS A 294 -5.48 -21.89 -2.29
C HIS A 294 -6.54 -20.84 -1.92
N ASN A 295 -7.11 -20.14 -2.89
CA ASN A 295 -8.06 -19.06 -2.63
C ASN A 295 -9.16 -19.00 -3.71
N PRO A 296 -10.11 -19.96 -3.70
CA PRO A 296 -11.09 -20.13 -4.77
C PRO A 296 -12.01 -18.92 -4.92
N GLU A 297 -12.43 -18.29 -3.81
CA GLU A 297 -13.31 -17.11 -3.84
C GLU A 297 -12.65 -15.92 -4.53
N VAL A 298 -11.38 -15.64 -4.19
CA VAL A 298 -10.62 -14.54 -4.82
C VAL A 298 -10.32 -14.87 -6.29
N ALA A 299 -10.01 -16.13 -6.60
CA ALA A 299 -9.70 -16.56 -7.95
C ALA A 299 -10.92 -16.44 -8.88
N GLN A 300 -12.10 -16.91 -8.42
CA GLN A 300 -13.36 -16.82 -9.16
C GLN A 300 -13.81 -15.36 -9.38
N GLY A 301 -13.50 -14.48 -8.42
CA GLY A 301 -13.79 -13.05 -8.52
C GLY A 301 -12.82 -12.25 -9.39
N ASP A 302 -11.81 -12.87 -10.01
CA ASP A 302 -10.76 -12.19 -10.77
C ASP A 302 -10.79 -12.50 -12.30
N PRO A 303 -11.40 -11.60 -13.11
CA PRO A 303 -11.46 -11.76 -14.56
C PRO A 303 -10.09 -11.84 -15.25
N SER A 304 -9.07 -11.19 -14.68
CA SER A 304 -7.71 -11.17 -15.25
C SER A 304 -7.08 -12.56 -15.17
N LEU A 305 -7.21 -13.23 -14.02
CA LEU A 305 -6.68 -14.57 -13.80
C LEU A 305 -7.38 -15.59 -14.72
N LYS A 306 -8.70 -15.49 -14.90
CA LYS A 306 -9.45 -16.31 -15.86
C LYS A 306 -8.96 -16.09 -17.30
N ALA A 307 -8.78 -14.84 -17.72
CA ALA A 307 -8.29 -14.52 -19.06
C ALA A 307 -6.87 -15.08 -19.32
N GLN A 308 -5.98 -14.97 -18.32
CA GLN A 308 -4.63 -15.54 -18.38
C GLN A 308 -4.64 -17.07 -18.47
N LEU A 309 -5.51 -17.73 -17.72
CA LEU A 309 -5.69 -19.18 -17.77
C LEU A 309 -6.13 -19.64 -19.16
N ILE A 310 -7.17 -19.01 -19.72
CA ILE A 310 -7.67 -19.32 -21.07
C ILE A 310 -6.56 -19.14 -22.11
N LEU A 311 -5.81 -18.02 -22.03
CA LEU A 311 -4.69 -17.75 -22.92
C LEU A 311 -3.60 -18.82 -22.80
N ALA A 312 -3.17 -19.15 -21.58
CA ALA A 312 -2.12 -20.12 -21.33
C ALA A 312 -2.53 -21.53 -21.81
N CYS A 313 -3.76 -21.97 -21.52
CA CYS A 313 -4.32 -23.23 -21.99
C CYS A 313 -4.35 -23.31 -23.53
N ARG A 314 -4.81 -22.26 -24.22
CA ARG A 314 -4.81 -22.20 -25.69
C ARG A 314 -3.39 -22.29 -26.26
N ARG A 315 -2.43 -21.55 -25.68
CA ARG A 315 -1.04 -21.52 -26.15
C ARG A 315 -0.28 -22.80 -25.83
N ALA A 316 -0.64 -23.51 -24.77
CA ALA A 316 -0.11 -24.82 -24.43
C ALA A 316 -0.71 -25.98 -25.25
N GLY A 317 -1.73 -25.72 -26.09
CA GLY A 317 -2.40 -26.73 -26.90
C GLY A 317 -3.51 -27.50 -26.17
N GLU A 318 -3.92 -27.06 -24.98
CA GLU A 318 -4.94 -27.68 -24.13
C GLU A 318 -6.12 -26.72 -23.92
N ALA A 319 -6.78 -26.32 -25.02
CA ALA A 319 -7.74 -25.22 -25.04
C ALA A 319 -8.94 -25.37 -24.10
N ASP A 320 -9.28 -26.59 -23.64
CA ASP A 320 -10.39 -26.86 -22.74
C ASP A 320 -9.96 -27.12 -21.28
N LEU A 321 -8.65 -27.18 -20.98
CA LEU A 321 -8.17 -27.48 -19.62
C LEU A 321 -8.65 -26.43 -18.60
N TRP A 322 -8.77 -25.18 -19.00
CA TRP A 322 -9.25 -24.10 -18.14
C TRP A 322 -10.66 -24.37 -17.60
N LYS A 323 -11.56 -24.99 -18.38
CA LYS A 323 -12.92 -25.35 -17.94
C LYS A 323 -12.87 -26.30 -16.75
N LYS A 324 -11.97 -27.30 -16.82
CA LYS A 324 -11.74 -28.26 -15.73
C LYS A 324 -11.18 -27.60 -14.47
N ILE A 325 -10.23 -26.68 -14.62
CA ILE A 325 -9.60 -25.96 -13.49
C ILE A 325 -10.61 -25.04 -12.79
N MET A 326 -11.47 -24.36 -13.56
CA MET A 326 -12.52 -23.48 -13.04
C MET A 326 -13.71 -24.25 -12.43
N GLY A 327 -13.86 -25.53 -12.75
CA GLY A 327 -15.08 -26.29 -12.44
C GLY A 327 -16.29 -25.85 -13.29
N GLU A 328 -16.07 -25.17 -14.42
CA GLU A 328 -17.13 -24.77 -15.35
C GLU A 328 -17.54 -26.01 -16.19
N SER A 329 -18.81 -26.40 -16.05
CA SER A 329 -19.46 -27.43 -16.87
C SER A 329 -19.60 -26.92 -18.32
N PRO A 330 -19.51 -27.79 -19.36
CA PRO A 330 -19.83 -27.43 -20.74
C PRO A 330 -21.22 -26.79 -20.95
N GLU A 331 -22.11 -26.82 -19.95
CA GLU A 331 -23.49 -26.34 -20.02
C GLU A 331 -23.62 -24.80 -19.98
N GLU A 332 -22.64 -24.05 -19.45
CA GLU A 332 -22.70 -22.58 -19.43
C GLU A 332 -22.51 -21.97 -20.84
N GLU A 333 -21.86 -22.70 -21.74
CA GLU A 333 -21.75 -22.34 -23.16
C GLU A 333 -23.09 -22.53 -23.90
N ASN A 334 -23.98 -23.42 -23.44
CA ASN A 334 -25.33 -23.54 -23.97
C ASN A 334 -26.22 -22.36 -23.54
N ILE A 335 -26.02 -21.80 -22.35
CA ILE A 335 -26.78 -20.63 -21.90
C ILE A 335 -26.29 -19.37 -22.64
N LEU A 336 -24.98 -19.18 -22.81
CA LEU A 336 -24.44 -18.06 -23.58
C LEU A 336 -24.73 -18.17 -25.09
N ARG A 337 -24.68 -19.36 -25.69
CA ARG A 337 -25.14 -19.57 -27.08
C ARG A 337 -26.65 -19.38 -27.23
N GLN A 338 -27.48 -19.82 -26.27
CA GLN A 338 -28.92 -19.56 -26.33
C GLN A 338 -29.23 -18.07 -26.23
N VAL A 339 -28.49 -17.30 -25.43
CA VAL A 339 -28.67 -15.85 -25.32
C VAL A 339 -28.17 -15.11 -26.58
N GLU A 340 -27.08 -15.56 -27.22
CA GLU A 340 -26.65 -15.02 -28.53
C GLU A 340 -27.62 -15.38 -29.66
N GLU A 341 -28.17 -16.61 -29.68
CA GLU A 341 -29.16 -17.05 -30.67
C GLU A 341 -30.54 -16.39 -30.47
N GLU A 342 -30.92 -16.02 -29.24
CA GLU A 342 -32.14 -15.24 -28.95
C GLU A 342 -32.00 -13.74 -29.29
N GLN A 343 -30.80 -13.16 -29.16
CA GLN A 343 -30.55 -11.75 -29.54
C GLN A 343 -30.45 -11.51 -31.05
N ASP A 344 -29.95 -12.48 -31.82
CA ASP A 344 -29.96 -12.39 -33.29
C ASP A 344 -31.36 -12.58 -33.88
N HIS A 345 -32.27 -13.26 -33.17
CA HIS A 345 -33.64 -13.46 -33.63
C HIS A 345 -34.51 -12.19 -33.49
N ASP A 346 -34.32 -11.40 -32.43
CA ASP A 346 -35.05 -10.14 -32.16
C ASP A 346 -34.61 -8.95 -33.05
N LEU A 347 -33.51 -9.07 -33.80
CA LEU A 347 -33.05 -8.07 -34.78
C LEU A 347 -33.47 -8.40 -36.22
N SER A 348 -34.22 -9.50 -36.41
CA SER A 348 -34.61 -10.02 -37.73
C SER A 348 -36.13 -10.04 -38.01
N GLU A 349 -36.95 -9.57 -37.07
CA GLU A 349 -38.36 -9.18 -37.29
C GLU A 349 -38.50 -7.65 -37.37
#